data_AF-A0A7S0ENY5-F1
#
_entry.id   AF-A0A7S0ENY5-F1
#
_cell.length_a   1.000
_cell.length_b   1.000
_cell.length_c   1.000
_cell.angle_alpha   90.00
_cell.angle_beta   90.00
_cell.angle_gamma   90.00
#
_symmetry.space_group_name_H-M   'P 1'
#
loop_
_entity.id
_entity.type
_entity.pdbx_description
1 polymer ?
#
loop_
_entity_poly.entity_id
_entity_poly.type
_entity_poly.pdbx_seq_one_letter_code
_entity_poly.pdbx_strand_id
1 'polypeptide(L)'
;MATASASMRGLRCRPSALASASRAVFRRGLASGLEMESMTMLKKANVGKEMQRSLISDDNFEIKNFTLNFGPQHPAAHGVLRLVLELSGEYVIKADPHIGLLHRGTEKLIEYKTYQQALPYFDRLDYVSMMAQEHGYSMAVEKLLNIEVPRRAQVIRTMFLEITRILNHLGNITWQGLDVGATTPFMWGFEEREKLFEFYERVSGARMHAAYIRPGGVYADIPLGMSDDIYKFCEQFPGRIDEIEELLTGSRIWKQRLVDIGTVTAAEALDWGFSGVMLRGSGVPWDLRRAQPYEIYPELDFDVPVGVNGDCYDRYVCRIQEMRESTKIIVQCLNLLEPGPVRVDDRKVSPPARRQMKEDMESLIHHFKLFTEGYSPPPGETYTAIEAPKGEFGVYLVSDGGNKPYKCHIRAPGFAHLQGLHMMSKGHMLADVVTIIGTQDIVFGEVDR
;
A
#
# COMPACT_ATOMS: atom_id res chain seq x y z
N MET A 1 34.52 43.40 -23.33
CA MET A 1 33.83 43.70 -22.06
C MET A 1 33.74 42.38 -21.29
N ALA A 2 34.74 42.07 -20.46
CA ALA A 2 34.72 42.31 -19.00
C ALA A 2 33.66 41.45 -18.29
N THR A 3 33.94 40.53 -17.36
CA THR A 3 35.12 40.26 -16.51
C THR A 3 34.92 38.90 -15.82
N ALA A 4 35.99 38.11 -15.69
CA ALA A 4 36.08 36.95 -14.80
C ALA A 4 37.31 37.14 -13.89
N SER A 5 37.19 36.81 -12.60
CA SER A 5 38.26 36.78 -11.60
C SER A 5 37.82 35.81 -10.48
N ALA A 6 38.65 35.06 -9.77
CA ALA A 6 40.10 34.89 -9.76
C ALA A 6 40.45 33.50 -9.19
N SER A 7 41.68 33.06 -9.50
CA SER A 7 42.35 31.83 -9.08
C SER A 7 43.02 31.95 -7.70
N MET A 8 43.21 30.83 -6.99
CA MET A 8 44.41 30.59 -6.16
C MET A 8 44.67 29.09 -5.93
N ARG A 9 45.88 28.62 -6.25
CA ARG A 9 46.54 27.41 -5.71
C ARG A 9 47.89 27.86 -5.11
N GLY A 10 48.23 27.34 -3.93
CA GLY A 10 49.28 27.88 -3.05
C GLY A 10 50.65 27.22 -3.14
N LEU A 11 51.47 27.36 -2.07
CA LEU A 11 52.61 26.48 -1.68
C LEU A 11 53.42 27.04 -0.48
N ARG A 12 53.52 26.20 0.57
CA ARG A 12 54.62 25.92 1.54
C ARG A 12 55.48 27.05 2.16
N CYS A 13 55.48 27.07 3.51
CA CYS A 13 56.37 27.85 4.39
C CYS A 13 57.68 27.12 4.77
N ARG A 14 58.75 27.89 4.98
CA ARG A 14 59.93 27.59 5.82
C ARG A 14 60.18 28.79 6.74
N PRO A 15 60.59 28.61 8.03
CA PRO A 15 60.96 29.74 8.89
C PRO A 15 62.49 29.87 9.02
N SER A 16 62.99 31.11 9.01
CA SER A 16 64.38 31.45 9.35
C SER A 16 64.43 32.29 10.65
N ALA A 17 65.54 32.13 11.33
CA ALA A 17 65.85 32.54 12.70
C ALA A 17 65.89 34.04 12.98
N LEU A 18 65.46 34.39 14.19
CA LEU A 18 65.99 35.47 15.01
C LEU A 18 65.97 34.99 16.48
N ALA A 19 67.02 34.27 16.87
CA ALA A 19 67.51 34.24 18.24
C ALA A 19 68.18 35.61 18.52
N SER A 20 68.33 36.16 19.71
CA SER A 20 68.86 35.56 20.94
C SER A 20 68.99 36.68 21.98
N ALA A 21 68.38 36.55 23.17
CA ALA A 21 68.89 37.10 24.46
C ALA A 21 67.84 36.94 25.58
N SER A 22 67.71 35.76 26.20
CA SER A 22 66.99 35.62 27.51
C SER A 22 67.08 34.23 28.19
N ARG A 23 68.13 33.43 27.97
CA ARG A 23 68.15 32.02 28.43
C ARG A 23 69.10 31.63 29.57
N ALA A 24 69.67 32.59 30.31
CA ALA A 24 70.66 32.29 31.36
C ALA A 24 70.11 32.21 32.80
N VAL A 25 68.84 32.57 33.08
CA VAL A 25 68.35 32.70 34.47
C VAL A 25 67.48 31.54 34.97
N PHE A 26 66.99 30.65 34.09
CA PHE A 26 65.92 29.71 34.47
C PHE A 26 66.36 28.30 34.94
N ARG A 27 67.65 28.04 35.15
CA ARG A 27 68.17 26.66 35.28
C ARG A 27 68.48 26.13 36.68
N ARG A 28 68.14 26.84 37.76
CA ARG A 28 68.43 26.36 39.15
C ARG A 28 67.22 26.04 40.03
N GLY A 29 65.98 26.20 39.56
CA GLY A 29 64.76 25.95 40.35
C GLY A 29 63.97 24.67 40.03
N LEU A 30 64.40 23.86 39.04
CA LEU A 30 63.59 22.77 38.49
C LEU A 30 63.86 21.38 39.11
N ALA A 31 64.91 21.21 39.91
CA ALA A 31 65.32 19.88 40.38
C ALA A 31 64.58 19.39 41.64
N SER A 32 64.09 20.27 42.52
CA SER A 32 63.42 19.88 43.77
C SER A 32 61.90 19.72 43.66
N GLY A 33 61.27 20.19 42.57
CA GLY A 33 59.83 20.01 42.32
C GLY A 33 59.46 18.64 41.74
N LEU A 34 60.37 18.03 40.97
CA LEU A 34 60.14 16.75 40.27
C LEU A 34 60.04 15.54 41.20
N GLU A 35 60.71 15.54 42.35
CA GLU A 35 60.65 14.43 43.32
C GLU A 35 59.33 14.44 44.13
N MET A 36 58.75 15.61 44.39
CA MET A 36 57.46 15.72 45.08
C MET A 36 56.28 15.38 44.16
N GLU A 37 56.36 15.76 42.88
CA GLU A 37 55.35 15.41 41.87
C GLU A 37 55.36 13.92 41.52
N SER A 38 56.53 13.28 41.46
CA SER A 38 56.60 11.83 41.18
C SER A 38 56.08 10.96 42.33
N MET A 39 56.34 11.35 43.59
CA MET A 39 55.78 10.66 44.77
C MET A 39 54.25 10.83 44.91
N THR A 40 53.70 11.99 44.52
CA THR A 40 52.24 12.20 44.49
C THR A 40 51.57 11.47 43.31
N MET A 41 52.26 11.33 42.18
CA MET A 41 51.80 10.50 41.05
C MET A 41 51.80 9.00 41.38
N LEU A 42 52.79 8.49 42.13
CA LEU A 42 52.83 7.10 42.59
C LEU A 42 51.74 6.78 43.63
N LYS A 43 51.43 7.72 44.55
CA LYS A 43 50.28 7.57 45.45
C LYS A 43 48.94 7.61 44.71
N LYS A 44 48.78 8.45 43.69
CA LYS A 44 47.58 8.45 42.82
C LYS A 44 47.46 7.16 41.98
N ALA A 45 48.57 6.58 41.53
CA ALA A 45 48.56 5.31 40.79
C ALA A 45 48.13 4.11 41.63
N ASN A 46 48.50 4.07 42.92
CA ASN A 46 48.08 3.00 43.83
C ASN A 46 46.61 3.13 44.27
N VAL A 47 46.08 4.35 44.42
CA VAL A 47 44.64 4.58 44.65
C VAL A 47 43.82 4.20 43.39
N GLY A 48 44.37 4.38 42.19
CA GLY A 48 43.74 3.93 40.94
C GLY A 48 43.61 2.41 40.81
N LYS A 49 44.53 1.63 41.38
CA LYS A 49 44.46 0.15 41.38
C LYS A 49 43.43 -0.42 42.37
N GLU A 50 43.16 0.27 43.48
CA GLU A 50 42.08 -0.11 44.40
C GLU A 50 40.69 0.32 43.89
N MET A 51 40.59 1.44 43.17
CA MET A 51 39.35 1.83 42.46
C MET A 51 39.02 0.92 41.26
N GLN A 52 40.02 0.38 40.55
CA GLN A 52 39.78 -0.55 39.44
C GLN A 52 39.30 -1.93 39.89
N ARG A 53 39.49 -2.31 41.16
CA ARG A 53 38.98 -3.59 41.70
C ARG A 53 37.60 -3.49 42.37
N SER A 54 37.04 -2.30 42.49
CA SER A 54 35.72 -2.06 43.11
C SER A 54 34.61 -1.68 42.12
N LEU A 55 34.92 -1.65 40.80
CA LEU A 55 33.95 -1.36 39.73
C LEU A 55 33.57 -2.59 38.91
N ILE A 56 33.76 -3.80 39.45
CA ILE A 56 33.13 -5.01 38.93
C ILE A 56 32.11 -5.45 39.97
N SER A 57 31.01 -4.70 40.02
CA SER A 57 29.73 -5.20 40.50
C SER A 57 28.90 -5.49 39.25
N ASP A 58 29.02 -6.72 38.77
CA ASP A 58 28.00 -7.33 37.91
C ASP A 58 26.67 -7.30 38.68
N ASP A 59 25.68 -6.60 38.12
CA ASP A 59 24.23 -6.87 38.18
C ASP A 59 23.48 -5.58 37.76
N ASN A 60 23.00 -5.55 36.51
CA ASN A 60 22.22 -4.50 35.83
C ASN A 60 22.99 -3.40 35.06
N PHE A 61 23.68 -3.79 33.98
CA PHE A 61 23.81 -2.89 32.83
C PHE A 61 22.47 -2.90 32.06
N GLU A 62 21.64 -1.86 32.21
CA GLU A 62 20.50 -1.65 31.32
C GLU A 62 21.02 -1.39 29.90
N ILE A 63 20.77 -2.32 28.98
CA ILE A 63 21.04 -2.14 27.56
C ILE A 63 20.16 -0.97 27.10
N LYS A 64 20.79 0.16 26.79
CA LYS A 64 20.07 1.32 26.23
C LYS A 64 19.70 1.02 24.79
N ASN A 65 18.41 0.82 24.55
CA ASN A 65 17.87 0.68 23.20
C ASN A 65 18.05 1.98 22.42
N PHE A 66 18.38 1.87 21.14
CA PHE A 66 18.52 3.01 20.24
C PHE A 66 17.19 3.26 19.54
N THR A 67 16.64 4.46 19.67
CA THR A 67 15.43 4.87 18.96
C THR A 67 15.81 5.45 17.60
N LEU A 68 15.41 4.79 16.51
CA LEU A 68 15.58 5.27 15.14
C LEU A 68 14.23 5.73 14.58
N ASN A 69 14.18 6.98 14.10
CA ASN A 69 13.01 7.49 13.40
C ASN A 69 13.17 7.26 11.90
N PHE A 70 12.40 6.33 11.35
CA PHE A 70 12.35 6.02 9.94
C PHE A 70 11.24 6.84 9.28
N GLY A 71 11.61 7.75 8.38
CA GLY A 71 10.65 8.64 7.71
C GLY A 71 10.40 9.98 8.44
N PRO A 72 9.58 10.87 7.87
CA PRO A 72 8.44 10.59 6.98
C PRO A 72 8.76 10.37 5.49
N GLN A 73 9.93 10.81 5.02
CA GLN A 73 10.34 10.67 3.62
C GLN A 73 11.45 9.61 3.51
N HIS A 74 11.11 8.43 2.98
CA HIS A 74 12.06 7.37 2.68
C HIS A 74 11.54 6.56 1.48
N PRO A 75 12.40 6.12 0.53
CA PRO A 75 11.96 5.39 -0.67
C PRO A 75 11.13 4.12 -0.37
N ALA A 76 11.56 3.35 0.62
CA ALA A 76 10.86 2.14 1.08
C ALA A 76 9.54 2.40 1.81
N ALA A 77 9.26 3.65 2.20
CA ALA A 77 7.91 4.04 2.57
C ALA A 77 7.23 4.52 1.29
N HIS A 78 6.57 3.61 0.57
CA HIS A 78 5.78 3.97 -0.61
C HIS A 78 4.60 4.87 -0.22
N GLY A 79 4.87 6.18 -0.17
CA GLY A 79 3.99 7.21 0.37
C GLY A 79 4.67 7.96 1.51
N VAL A 80 3.99 8.10 2.64
CA VAL A 80 4.49 8.86 3.79
C VAL A 80 4.20 8.08 5.06
N LEU A 81 5.25 7.50 5.64
CA LEU A 81 5.17 6.76 6.90
C LEU A 81 6.26 7.25 7.83
N ARG A 82 5.89 7.53 9.08
CA ARG A 82 6.85 7.77 10.16
C ARG A 82 6.83 6.55 11.08
N LEU A 83 7.91 5.79 11.11
CA LEU A 83 8.02 4.57 11.89
C LEU A 83 9.13 4.78 12.93
N VAL A 84 8.77 4.76 14.22
CA VAL A 84 9.72 4.86 15.33
C VAL A 84 10.11 3.45 15.75
N LEU A 85 11.37 3.08 15.49
CA LEU A 85 11.93 1.78 15.83
C LEU A 85 12.74 1.88 17.10
N GLU A 86 12.52 0.97 18.04
CA GLU A 86 13.45 0.69 19.12
C GLU A 86 14.32 -0.51 18.74
N LEU A 87 15.61 -0.26 18.57
CA LEU A 87 16.60 -1.23 18.13
C LEU A 87 17.50 -1.64 19.29
N SER A 88 17.82 -2.94 19.35
CA SER A 88 18.94 -3.46 20.13
C SER A 88 19.99 -3.99 19.15
N GLY A 89 20.97 -3.14 18.84
CA GLY A 89 21.91 -3.41 17.76
C GLY A 89 21.19 -3.37 16.40
N GLU A 90 21.16 -4.51 15.70
CA GLU A 90 20.50 -4.65 14.40
C GLU A 90 19.05 -5.14 14.49
N TYR A 91 18.66 -5.70 15.64
CA TYR A 91 17.35 -6.32 15.84
C TYR A 91 16.31 -5.32 16.33
N VAL A 92 15.10 -5.43 15.78
CA VAL A 92 13.93 -4.62 16.16
C VAL A 92 13.25 -5.24 17.37
N ILE A 93 13.13 -4.46 18.45
CA ILE A 93 12.36 -4.85 19.64
C ILE A 93 10.92 -4.36 19.53
N LYS A 94 10.77 -3.10 19.09
CA LYS A 94 9.50 -2.39 19.02
C LYS A 94 9.45 -1.55 17.74
N ALA A 95 8.32 -1.60 17.05
CA ALA A 95 8.03 -0.76 15.90
C ALA A 95 6.69 -0.03 16.12
N ASP A 96 6.76 1.30 16.25
CA ASP A 96 5.59 2.16 16.41
C ASP A 96 5.34 2.94 15.11
N PRO A 97 4.37 2.54 14.27
CA PRO A 97 3.99 3.27 13.07
C PRO A 97 3.10 4.47 13.41
N HIS A 98 3.62 5.68 13.24
CA HIS A 98 2.84 6.91 13.27
C HIS A 98 2.23 7.18 11.89
N ILE A 99 0.91 7.06 11.84
CA ILE A 99 0.06 7.32 10.67
C ILE A 99 -0.69 8.64 10.80
N GLY A 100 -1.49 9.01 9.79
CA GLY A 100 -2.29 10.23 9.75
C GLY A 100 -1.65 11.39 8.99
N LEU A 101 -0.50 11.18 8.35
CA LEU A 101 0.17 12.21 7.55
C LEU A 101 -0.57 12.49 6.24
N LEU A 102 -1.36 11.53 5.75
CA LEU A 102 -2.25 11.68 4.59
C LEU A 102 -3.73 11.69 4.98
N HIS A 103 -4.05 12.05 6.23
CA HIS A 103 -5.44 12.16 6.66
C HIS A 103 -6.13 13.34 5.99
N ARG A 104 -7.18 13.06 5.23
CA ARG A 104 -7.93 14.05 4.44
C ARG A 104 -9.33 14.29 4.98
N GLY A 105 -9.75 13.57 6.02
CA GLY A 105 -11.11 13.61 6.54
C GLY A 105 -12.13 13.16 5.51
N THR A 106 -11.81 12.12 4.72
CA THR A 106 -12.69 11.67 3.62
C THR A 106 -14.07 11.25 4.11
N GLU A 107 -14.15 10.49 5.20
CA GLU A 107 -15.42 10.06 5.80
C GLU A 107 -16.30 11.28 6.15
N LYS A 108 -15.69 12.36 6.67
CA LYS A 108 -16.41 13.58 7.01
C LYS A 108 -16.86 14.37 5.78
N LEU A 109 -16.05 14.40 4.73
CA LEU A 109 -16.41 15.06 3.46
C LEU A 109 -17.55 14.32 2.75
N ILE A 110 -17.64 13.01 2.91
CA ILE A 110 -18.71 12.17 2.35
C ILE A 110 -20.07 12.53 2.97
N GLU A 111 -20.13 12.79 4.29
CA GLU A 111 -21.37 13.17 4.98
C GLU A 111 -22.02 14.45 4.41
N TYR A 112 -21.23 15.37 3.84
CA TYR A 112 -21.73 16.62 3.27
C TYR A 112 -22.17 16.51 1.81
N LYS A 113 -21.88 15.39 1.14
CA LYS A 113 -22.06 15.18 -0.30
C LYS A 113 -23.17 14.17 -0.60
N THR A 114 -23.72 14.23 -1.80
CA THR A 114 -24.69 13.22 -2.25
C THR A 114 -24.00 11.90 -2.61
N TYR A 115 -24.74 10.81 -2.66
CA TYR A 115 -24.18 9.48 -2.96
C TYR A 115 -23.36 9.42 -4.26
N GLN A 116 -23.81 10.12 -5.31
CA GLN A 116 -23.08 10.18 -6.58
C GLN A 116 -21.85 11.09 -6.53
N GLN A 117 -21.87 12.15 -5.71
CA GLN A 117 -20.72 13.03 -5.50
C GLN A 117 -19.68 12.42 -4.55
N ALA A 118 -20.09 11.48 -3.70
CA ALA A 118 -19.21 10.75 -2.80
C ALA A 118 -18.38 9.67 -3.53
N LEU A 119 -18.89 9.10 -4.63
CA LEU A 119 -18.22 8.04 -5.39
C LEU A 119 -16.73 8.33 -5.68
N PRO A 120 -16.31 9.50 -6.21
CA PRO A 120 -14.90 9.74 -6.56
C PRO A 120 -13.94 9.85 -5.36
N TYR A 121 -14.46 9.88 -4.12
CA TYR A 121 -13.61 9.74 -2.95
C TYR A 121 -13.09 8.31 -2.82
N PHE A 122 -13.90 7.31 -3.19
CA PHE A 122 -13.51 5.92 -3.15
C PHE A 122 -12.36 5.63 -4.10
N ASP A 123 -12.36 6.14 -5.34
CA ASP A 123 -11.25 5.98 -6.30
C ASP A 123 -9.89 6.48 -5.78
N ARG A 124 -9.90 7.33 -4.75
CA ARG A 124 -8.72 8.03 -4.21
C ARG A 124 -8.25 7.49 -2.88
N LEU A 125 -8.92 6.50 -2.30
CA LEU A 125 -8.48 5.86 -1.05
C LEU A 125 -7.28 4.97 -1.37
N ASP A 126 -7.53 3.86 -2.06
CA ASP A 126 -6.51 3.07 -2.73
C ASP A 126 -6.45 3.50 -4.20
N TYR A 127 -5.54 4.41 -4.48
CA TYR A 127 -5.29 4.91 -5.83
C TYR A 127 -4.70 3.85 -6.78
N VAL A 128 -4.43 2.63 -6.30
CA VAL A 128 -4.02 1.50 -7.12
C VAL A 128 -5.20 0.60 -7.50
N SER A 129 -6.21 0.45 -6.62
CA SER A 129 -7.39 -0.39 -6.88
C SER A 129 -8.69 0.41 -6.96
N MET A 130 -8.72 1.38 -7.88
CA MET A 130 -9.80 2.36 -8.03
C MET A 130 -11.17 1.70 -8.24
N MET A 131 -11.30 0.81 -9.23
CA MET A 131 -12.60 0.20 -9.56
C MET A 131 -13.07 -0.81 -8.50
N ALA A 132 -12.14 -1.44 -7.77
CA ALA A 132 -12.52 -2.29 -6.64
C ALA A 132 -13.23 -1.45 -5.57
N GLN A 133 -12.70 -0.28 -5.24
CA GLN A 133 -13.31 0.60 -4.24
C GLN A 133 -14.62 1.22 -4.72
N GLU A 134 -14.71 1.63 -5.99
CA GLU A 134 -15.96 2.07 -6.61
C GLU A 134 -17.04 0.98 -6.52
N HIS A 135 -16.66 -0.28 -6.76
CA HIS A 135 -17.56 -1.42 -6.69
C HIS A 135 -18.00 -1.72 -5.26
N GLY A 136 -17.09 -1.71 -4.29
CA GLY A 136 -17.42 -1.91 -2.87
C GLY A 136 -18.44 -0.88 -2.37
N TYR A 137 -18.28 0.38 -2.77
CA TYR A 137 -19.26 1.43 -2.48
C TYR A 137 -20.57 1.27 -3.25
N SER A 138 -20.51 0.95 -4.55
CA SER A 138 -21.71 0.79 -5.38
C SER A 138 -22.57 -0.37 -4.89
N MET A 139 -21.96 -1.48 -4.46
CA MET A 139 -22.67 -2.60 -3.87
C MET A 139 -23.34 -2.23 -2.54
N ALA A 140 -22.68 -1.43 -1.70
CA ALA A 140 -23.26 -0.95 -0.44
C ALA A 140 -24.54 -0.14 -0.71
N VAL A 141 -24.48 0.78 -1.68
CA VAL A 141 -25.62 1.63 -2.06
C VAL A 141 -26.72 0.81 -2.75
N GLU A 142 -26.37 -0.17 -3.59
CA GLU A 142 -27.32 -1.07 -4.26
C GLU A 142 -28.08 -1.95 -3.28
N LYS A 143 -27.40 -2.46 -2.23
CA LYS A 143 -28.06 -3.20 -1.15
C LYS A 143 -28.99 -2.31 -0.33
N LEU A 144 -28.63 -1.05 -0.07
CA LEU A 144 -29.54 -0.09 0.58
C LEU A 144 -30.77 0.21 -0.28
N LEU A 145 -30.59 0.34 -1.60
CA LEU A 145 -31.68 0.63 -2.53
C LEU A 145 -32.53 -0.60 -2.88
N ASN A 146 -32.08 -1.82 -2.55
CA ASN A 146 -32.69 -3.09 -2.97
C ASN A 146 -32.86 -3.20 -4.49
N ILE A 147 -31.80 -2.90 -5.24
CA ILE A 147 -31.81 -2.94 -6.70
C ILE A 147 -30.89 -4.04 -7.22
N GLU A 148 -31.37 -4.78 -8.21
CA GLU A 148 -30.57 -5.76 -8.95
C GLU A 148 -29.96 -5.13 -10.21
N VAL A 149 -28.66 -5.33 -10.39
CA VAL A 149 -27.89 -4.82 -11.54
C VAL A 149 -28.05 -5.77 -12.73
N PRO A 150 -28.17 -5.27 -13.98
CA PRO A 150 -28.25 -6.12 -15.16
C PRO A 150 -27.05 -7.06 -15.33
N ARG A 151 -27.28 -8.26 -15.86
CA ARG A 151 -26.24 -9.29 -16.05
C ARG A 151 -25.03 -8.78 -16.83
N ARG A 152 -25.22 -8.04 -17.92
CA ARG A 152 -24.11 -7.45 -18.69
C ARG A 152 -23.25 -6.51 -17.85
N ALA A 153 -23.87 -5.68 -17.02
CA ALA A 153 -23.14 -4.77 -16.15
C ALA A 153 -22.33 -5.53 -15.08
N GLN A 154 -22.87 -6.63 -14.55
CA GLN A 154 -22.14 -7.52 -13.65
C GLN A 154 -20.92 -8.15 -14.34
N VAL A 155 -21.03 -8.66 -15.58
CA VAL A 155 -19.88 -9.21 -16.33
C VAL A 155 -18.80 -8.15 -16.55
N ILE A 156 -19.22 -6.94 -16.91
CA ILE A 156 -18.29 -5.83 -17.13
C ILE A 156 -17.57 -5.47 -15.83
N ARG A 157 -18.29 -5.41 -14.70
CA ARG A 157 -17.69 -5.13 -13.38
C ARG A 157 -16.72 -6.23 -12.99
N THR A 158 -17.08 -7.51 -13.05
CA THR A 158 -16.17 -8.62 -12.72
C THR A 158 -14.90 -8.58 -13.58
N MET A 159 -15.03 -8.33 -14.88
CA MET A 159 -13.89 -8.22 -15.79
C MET A 159 -12.94 -7.07 -15.37
N PHE A 160 -13.48 -5.88 -15.10
CA PHE A 160 -12.67 -4.75 -14.65
C PHE A 160 -12.11 -4.90 -13.23
N LEU A 161 -12.80 -5.62 -12.34
CA LEU A 161 -12.30 -5.97 -11.01
C LEU A 161 -11.05 -6.84 -11.11
N GLU A 162 -11.05 -7.84 -12.00
CA GLU A 162 -9.87 -8.68 -12.22
C GLU A 162 -8.74 -7.95 -12.96
N ILE A 163 -9.06 -7.05 -13.90
CA ILE A 163 -8.03 -6.14 -14.47
C ILE A 163 -7.41 -5.27 -13.36
N THR A 164 -8.23 -4.73 -12.47
CA THR A 164 -7.75 -3.94 -11.31
C THR A 164 -6.87 -4.80 -10.40
N ARG A 165 -7.21 -6.08 -10.22
CA ARG A 165 -6.43 -7.03 -9.44
C ARG A 165 -5.05 -7.26 -10.03
N ILE A 166 -4.96 -7.49 -11.34
CA ILE A 166 -3.69 -7.59 -12.06
C ILE A 166 -2.88 -6.30 -11.88
N LEU A 167 -3.51 -5.15 -12.05
CA LEU A 167 -2.86 -3.84 -11.93
C LEU A 167 -2.25 -3.63 -10.53
N ASN A 168 -2.95 -4.05 -9.48
CA ASN A 168 -2.47 -3.94 -8.10
C ASN A 168 -1.34 -4.93 -7.80
N HIS A 169 -1.49 -6.21 -8.15
CA HIS A 169 -0.45 -7.21 -7.92
C HIS A 169 0.84 -6.93 -8.71
N LEU A 170 0.74 -6.45 -9.95
CA LEU A 170 1.89 -5.96 -10.71
C LEU A 170 2.59 -4.81 -9.99
N GLY A 171 1.82 -3.82 -9.52
CA GLY A 171 2.35 -2.72 -8.73
C GLY A 171 3.11 -3.22 -7.51
N ASN A 172 2.46 -4.03 -6.70
CA ASN A 172 3.01 -4.54 -5.46
C ASN A 172 4.30 -5.38 -5.66
N ILE A 173 4.27 -6.38 -6.53
CA ILE A 173 5.44 -7.24 -6.79
C ILE A 173 6.63 -6.42 -7.29
N THR A 174 6.38 -5.44 -8.16
CA THR A 174 7.44 -4.60 -8.70
C THR A 174 8.01 -3.61 -7.69
N TRP A 175 7.15 -3.03 -6.86
CA TRP A 175 7.53 -2.16 -5.75
C TRP A 175 8.32 -2.90 -4.67
N GLN A 176 7.83 -4.06 -4.25
CA GLN A 176 8.56 -4.95 -3.34
C GLN A 176 9.91 -5.38 -3.94
N GLY A 177 9.94 -5.66 -5.25
CA GLY A 177 11.17 -5.91 -6.00
C GLY A 177 12.15 -4.75 -5.87
N LEU A 178 11.69 -3.54 -6.14
CA LEU A 178 12.50 -2.31 -6.06
C LEU A 178 13.06 -2.07 -4.65
N ASP A 179 12.24 -2.26 -3.62
CA ASP A 179 12.61 -2.04 -2.21
C ASP A 179 13.69 -3.02 -1.73
N VAL A 180 13.67 -4.26 -2.21
CA VAL A 180 14.71 -5.26 -1.95
C VAL A 180 15.96 -5.03 -2.82
N GLY A 181 15.83 -4.28 -3.92
CA GLY A 181 16.92 -3.88 -4.81
C GLY A 181 16.85 -4.42 -6.25
N ALA A 182 15.79 -5.14 -6.62
CA ALA A 182 15.54 -5.62 -7.97
C ALA A 182 14.81 -4.55 -8.82
N THR A 183 15.57 -3.79 -9.60
CA THR A 183 15.04 -2.68 -10.41
C THR A 183 14.46 -3.10 -11.77
N THR A 184 14.90 -4.22 -12.34
CA THR A 184 14.48 -4.63 -13.69
C THR A 184 13.03 -5.09 -13.79
N PRO A 185 12.45 -5.85 -12.83
CA PRO A 185 11.04 -6.26 -12.92
C PRO A 185 10.10 -5.05 -12.87
N PHE A 186 10.52 -3.97 -12.20
CA PHE A 186 9.75 -2.73 -12.13
C PHE A 186 9.52 -2.12 -13.50
N MET A 187 10.53 -2.05 -14.35
CA MET A 187 10.38 -1.48 -15.68
C MET A 187 9.48 -2.35 -16.57
N TRP A 188 9.62 -3.68 -16.50
CA TRP A 188 8.79 -4.61 -17.27
C TRP A 188 7.33 -4.60 -16.82
N GLY A 189 7.09 -4.66 -15.51
CA GLY A 189 5.72 -4.66 -14.99
C GLY A 189 4.98 -3.34 -15.25
N PHE A 190 5.68 -2.20 -15.28
CA PHE A 190 5.04 -0.92 -15.60
C PHE A 190 4.70 -0.76 -17.08
N GLU A 191 5.39 -1.44 -18.00
CA GLU A 191 4.98 -1.51 -19.41
C GLU A 191 3.61 -2.18 -19.55
N GLU A 192 3.39 -3.31 -18.87
CA GLU A 192 2.11 -4.01 -18.89
C GLU A 192 1.01 -3.23 -18.15
N ARG A 193 1.35 -2.55 -17.03
CA ARG A 193 0.40 -1.64 -16.36
C ARG A 193 -0.03 -0.48 -17.25
N GLU A 194 0.84 0.03 -18.12
CA GLU A 194 0.48 1.11 -19.04
C GLU A 194 -0.58 0.67 -20.04
N LYS A 195 -0.48 -0.56 -20.58
CA LYS A 195 -1.52 -1.14 -21.44
C LYS A 195 -2.87 -1.26 -20.70
N LEU A 196 -2.84 -1.63 -19.42
CA LEU A 196 -4.05 -1.66 -18.60
C LEU A 196 -4.63 -0.25 -18.36
N PHE A 197 -3.80 0.77 -18.18
CA PHE A 197 -4.27 2.15 -18.08
C PHE A 197 -4.85 2.67 -19.40
N GLU A 198 -4.38 2.20 -20.55
CA GLU A 198 -5.01 2.50 -21.85
C GLU A 198 -6.45 1.95 -21.90
N PHE A 199 -6.68 0.75 -21.35
CA PHE A 199 -8.04 0.20 -21.23
C PHE A 199 -8.94 1.08 -20.34
N TYR A 200 -8.40 1.63 -19.25
CA TYR A 200 -9.16 2.52 -18.35
C TYR A 200 -9.49 3.84 -19.04
N GLU A 201 -8.52 4.38 -19.78
CA GLU A 201 -8.68 5.62 -20.53
C GLU A 201 -9.70 5.45 -21.66
N ARG A 202 -9.68 4.33 -22.39
CA ARG A 202 -10.66 4.08 -23.46
C ARG A 202 -12.09 3.97 -22.96
N VAL A 203 -12.28 3.49 -21.73
CA VAL A 203 -13.61 3.26 -21.14
C VAL A 203 -14.16 4.49 -20.44
N SER A 204 -13.33 5.15 -19.64
CA SER A 204 -13.74 6.25 -18.76
C SER A 204 -13.29 7.62 -19.25
N GLY A 205 -12.28 7.69 -20.11
CA GLY A 205 -11.56 8.90 -20.48
C GLY A 205 -10.47 9.32 -19.49
N ALA A 206 -10.29 8.59 -18.39
CA ALA A 206 -9.27 8.85 -17.39
C ALA A 206 -8.34 7.65 -17.23
N ARG A 207 -7.05 7.92 -17.01
CA ARG A 207 -6.05 6.85 -16.85
C ARG A 207 -6.14 6.11 -15.53
N MET A 208 -6.44 6.81 -14.42
CA MET A 208 -6.53 6.19 -13.09
C MET A 208 -7.93 6.30 -12.48
N HIS A 209 -8.31 7.51 -12.02
CA HIS A 209 -9.60 7.73 -11.36
C HIS A 209 -10.72 7.77 -12.41
N ALA A 210 -11.42 6.64 -12.56
CA ALA A 210 -12.35 6.40 -13.65
C ALA A 210 -13.80 6.83 -13.33
N ALA A 211 -14.23 6.75 -12.06
CA ALA A 211 -15.63 6.95 -11.64
C ALA A 211 -16.63 6.24 -12.56
N TYR A 212 -16.27 5.02 -12.94
CA TYR A 212 -16.89 4.24 -14.01
C TYR A 212 -17.98 3.32 -13.46
N ILE A 213 -17.68 2.60 -12.38
CA ILE A 213 -18.66 1.80 -11.65
C ILE A 213 -19.47 2.76 -10.79
N ARG A 214 -20.78 2.76 -10.98
CA ARG A 214 -21.70 3.64 -10.26
C ARG A 214 -22.80 2.81 -9.62
N PRO A 215 -23.43 3.31 -8.54
CA PRO A 215 -24.64 2.68 -8.03
C PRO A 215 -25.70 2.56 -9.14
N GLY A 216 -26.18 1.34 -9.41
CA GLY A 216 -27.09 1.02 -10.51
C GLY A 216 -26.43 0.50 -11.80
N GLY A 217 -25.20 0.00 -11.71
CA GLY A 217 -24.48 -0.63 -12.82
C GLY A 217 -23.20 0.10 -13.22
N VAL A 218 -23.08 0.42 -14.50
CA VAL A 218 -21.85 0.99 -15.06
C VAL A 218 -22.17 2.25 -15.87
N TYR A 219 -21.27 3.23 -15.88
CA TYR A 219 -21.53 4.51 -16.52
C TYR A 219 -21.65 4.38 -18.05
N ALA A 220 -20.71 3.77 -18.74
CA ALA A 220 -20.74 3.63 -20.19
C ALA A 220 -20.50 2.17 -20.59
N ASP A 221 -21.04 1.75 -21.73
CA ASP A 221 -20.70 0.43 -22.26
C ASP A 221 -19.25 0.40 -22.79
N ILE A 222 -18.71 -0.79 -22.95
CA ILE A 222 -17.39 -1.04 -23.54
C ILE A 222 -17.39 -0.54 -25.00
N PRO A 223 -16.36 0.21 -25.44
CA PRO A 223 -16.26 0.64 -26.84
C PRO A 223 -16.03 -0.55 -27.78
N LEU A 224 -16.48 -0.41 -29.03
CA LEU A 224 -16.30 -1.43 -30.07
C LEU A 224 -14.81 -1.74 -30.29
N GLY A 225 -14.47 -3.04 -30.36
CA GLY A 225 -13.11 -3.53 -30.57
C GLY A 225 -12.26 -3.70 -29.30
N MET A 226 -12.75 -3.26 -28.13
CA MET A 226 -11.99 -3.42 -26.88
C MET A 226 -11.92 -4.87 -26.39
N SER A 227 -12.95 -5.68 -26.64
CA SER A 227 -12.94 -7.12 -26.32
C SER A 227 -11.72 -7.84 -26.93
N ASP A 228 -11.41 -7.52 -28.18
CA ASP A 228 -10.34 -8.17 -28.93
C ASP A 228 -8.97 -7.73 -28.43
N ASP A 229 -8.84 -6.47 -27.99
CA ASP A 229 -7.60 -5.94 -27.44
C ASP A 229 -7.32 -6.49 -26.04
N ILE A 230 -8.36 -6.63 -25.20
CA ILE A 230 -8.24 -7.31 -23.90
C ILE A 230 -7.85 -8.79 -24.11
N TYR A 231 -8.44 -9.45 -25.10
CA TYR A 231 -8.11 -10.83 -25.42
C TYR A 231 -6.63 -11.00 -25.83
N LYS A 232 -6.12 -10.14 -26.73
CA LYS A 232 -4.69 -10.13 -27.11
C LYS A 232 -3.77 -9.90 -25.91
N PHE A 233 -4.17 -9.02 -25.00
CA PHE A 233 -3.42 -8.80 -23.75
C PHE A 233 -3.39 -10.07 -22.90
N CYS A 234 -4.54 -10.74 -22.73
CA CYS A 234 -4.63 -11.98 -21.96
C CYS A 234 -3.81 -13.14 -22.55
N GLU A 235 -3.61 -13.19 -23.87
CA GLU A 235 -2.73 -14.18 -24.51
C GLU A 235 -1.24 -13.91 -24.23
N GLN A 236 -0.83 -12.64 -24.21
CA GLN A 236 0.57 -12.25 -24.04
C GLN A 236 1.01 -12.19 -22.56
N PHE A 237 0.10 -11.80 -21.68
CA PHE A 237 0.42 -11.50 -20.29
C PHE A 237 0.98 -12.68 -19.46
N PRO A 238 0.51 -13.95 -19.63
CA PRO A 238 1.12 -15.09 -18.95
C PRO A 238 2.62 -15.24 -19.23
N GLY A 239 3.06 -15.02 -20.49
CA GLY A 239 4.49 -15.06 -20.82
C GLY A 239 5.30 -13.99 -20.09
N ARG A 240 4.72 -12.82 -19.84
CA ARG A 240 5.35 -11.74 -19.03
C ARG A 240 5.42 -12.08 -17.55
N ILE A 241 4.40 -12.74 -17.01
CA ILE A 241 4.43 -13.25 -15.63
C ILE A 241 5.58 -14.25 -15.49
N ASP A 242 5.74 -15.16 -16.45
CA ASP A 242 6.78 -16.18 -16.44
C ASP A 242 8.19 -15.55 -16.48
N GLU A 243 8.40 -14.50 -17.29
CA GLU A 243 9.66 -13.74 -17.31
C GLU A 243 9.99 -13.08 -15.95
N ILE A 244 8.97 -12.50 -15.29
CA ILE A 244 9.12 -11.90 -13.94
C ILE A 244 9.42 -12.99 -12.91
N GLU A 245 8.73 -14.12 -12.99
CA GLU A 245 8.89 -15.26 -12.08
C GLU A 245 10.29 -15.88 -12.23
N GLU A 246 10.79 -16.06 -13.47
CA GLU A 246 12.12 -16.61 -13.73
C GLU A 246 13.22 -15.80 -13.03
N LEU A 247 13.10 -14.46 -13.07
CA LEU A 247 14.07 -13.57 -12.43
C LEU A 247 13.96 -13.59 -10.90
N LEU A 248 12.75 -13.52 -10.34
CA LEU A 248 12.54 -13.36 -8.90
C LEU A 248 12.51 -14.71 -8.16
N THR A 249 11.69 -15.66 -8.59
CA THR A 249 11.52 -16.98 -7.95
C THR A 249 12.77 -17.84 -8.10
N GLY A 250 13.49 -17.72 -9.22
CA GLY A 250 14.77 -18.39 -9.45
C GLY A 250 15.93 -17.82 -8.62
N SER A 251 15.83 -16.57 -8.17
CA SER A 251 16.90 -15.88 -7.45
C SER A 251 17.08 -16.39 -6.03
N ARG A 252 18.31 -16.81 -5.71
CA ARG A 252 18.70 -17.17 -4.35
C ARG A 252 18.62 -15.99 -3.38
N ILE A 253 18.97 -14.79 -3.85
CA ILE A 253 18.97 -13.57 -3.02
C ILE A 253 17.53 -13.23 -2.61
N TRP A 254 16.59 -13.36 -3.55
CA TRP A 254 15.17 -13.12 -3.30
C TRP A 254 14.63 -14.06 -2.21
N LYS A 255 14.92 -15.35 -2.33
CA LYS A 255 14.55 -16.35 -1.30
C LYS A 255 15.19 -16.06 0.06
N GLN A 256 16.48 -15.71 0.10
CA GLN A 256 17.16 -15.34 1.35
C GLN A 256 16.57 -14.11 2.05
N ARG A 257 15.88 -13.24 1.30
CA ARG A 257 15.29 -12.00 1.82
C ARG A 257 13.79 -12.11 2.12
N LEU A 258 13.16 -13.26 1.88
CA LEU A 258 11.72 -13.43 2.05
C LEU A 258 11.32 -14.70 2.79
N VAL A 259 12.09 -15.78 2.67
CA VAL A 259 11.84 -17.02 3.42
C VAL A 259 12.18 -16.78 4.88
N ASP A 260 11.34 -17.27 5.79
CA ASP A 260 11.44 -17.12 7.24
C ASP A 260 11.33 -15.66 7.76
N ILE A 261 10.86 -14.72 6.94
CA ILE A 261 10.66 -13.32 7.33
C ILE A 261 9.18 -13.01 7.50
N GLY A 262 8.83 -12.35 8.61
CA GLY A 262 7.48 -11.85 8.86
C GLY A 262 6.46 -12.98 8.92
N THR A 263 6.83 -14.11 9.52
CA THR A 263 5.98 -15.29 9.66
C THR A 263 4.79 -14.95 10.54
N VAL A 264 3.60 -15.38 10.11
CA VAL A 264 2.35 -15.14 10.82
C VAL A 264 1.61 -16.45 10.92
N THR A 265 1.24 -16.84 12.14
CA THR A 265 0.44 -18.05 12.32
C THR A 265 -1.02 -17.80 11.95
N ALA A 266 -1.75 -18.85 11.55
CA ALA A 266 -3.17 -18.75 11.20
C ALA A 266 -4.03 -18.18 12.34
N ALA A 267 -3.72 -18.51 13.59
CA ALA A 267 -4.44 -18.00 14.76
C ALA A 267 -4.20 -16.50 14.97
N GLU A 268 -2.94 -16.06 14.89
CA GLU A 268 -2.60 -14.64 14.97
C GLU A 268 -3.21 -13.85 13.81
N ALA A 269 -3.20 -14.38 12.59
CA ALA A 269 -3.82 -13.71 11.45
C ALA A 269 -5.31 -13.41 11.69
N LEU A 270 -6.04 -14.32 12.33
CA LEU A 270 -7.45 -14.15 12.66
C LEU A 270 -7.66 -13.17 13.83
N ASP A 271 -6.87 -13.30 14.90
CA ASP A 271 -6.99 -12.44 16.09
C ASP A 271 -6.72 -10.96 15.77
N TRP A 272 -5.78 -10.69 14.86
CA TRP A 272 -5.45 -9.34 14.40
C TRP A 272 -6.32 -8.84 13.25
N GLY A 273 -7.25 -9.68 12.76
CA GLY A 273 -8.20 -9.31 11.72
C GLY A 273 -7.57 -9.09 10.35
N PHE A 274 -6.47 -9.80 10.04
CA PHE A 274 -5.88 -9.77 8.71
C PHE A 274 -6.85 -10.38 7.67
N SER A 275 -6.78 -9.87 6.45
CA SER A 275 -7.59 -10.33 5.33
C SER A 275 -6.78 -10.45 4.04
N GLY A 276 -7.36 -11.12 3.04
CA GLY A 276 -6.76 -11.31 1.72
C GLY A 276 -5.52 -12.19 1.73
N VAL A 277 -4.51 -11.73 0.99
CA VAL A 277 -3.24 -12.45 0.78
C VAL A 277 -2.51 -12.73 2.10
N MET A 278 -2.62 -11.84 3.10
CA MET A 278 -1.98 -12.03 4.41
C MET A 278 -2.52 -13.26 5.15
N LEU A 279 -3.83 -13.49 5.03
CA LEU A 279 -4.51 -14.61 5.66
C LEU A 279 -4.37 -15.90 4.82
N ARG A 280 -4.45 -15.80 3.48
CA ARG A 280 -4.19 -16.92 2.57
C ARG A 280 -2.75 -17.44 2.65
N GLY A 281 -1.78 -16.54 2.77
CA GLY A 281 -0.36 -16.90 2.92
C GLY A 281 -0.09 -17.70 4.21
N SER A 282 -0.90 -17.48 5.25
CA SER A 282 -0.80 -18.13 6.55
C SER A 282 -1.52 -19.50 6.62
N GLY A 283 -2.05 -19.99 5.49
CA GLY A 283 -2.68 -21.31 5.39
C GLY A 283 -4.19 -21.36 5.59
N VAL A 284 -4.86 -20.21 5.73
CA VAL A 284 -6.32 -20.17 5.87
C VAL A 284 -6.97 -19.94 4.48
N PRO A 285 -7.75 -20.92 3.96
CA PRO A 285 -8.40 -20.81 2.65
C PRO A 285 -9.66 -19.92 2.71
N TRP A 286 -9.47 -18.61 2.85
CA TRP A 286 -10.57 -17.64 2.89
C TRP A 286 -10.46 -16.64 1.74
N ASP A 287 -11.53 -16.53 0.96
CA ASP A 287 -11.71 -15.55 -0.11
C ASP A 287 -13.19 -15.21 -0.19
N LEU A 288 -13.55 -13.93 -0.13
CA LEU A 288 -14.94 -13.49 -0.19
C LEU A 288 -15.59 -13.87 -1.53
N ARG A 289 -14.83 -13.97 -2.63
CA ARG A 289 -15.37 -14.35 -3.94
C ARG A 289 -15.96 -15.76 -3.95
N ARG A 290 -15.46 -16.68 -3.12
CA ARG A 290 -16.02 -18.03 -2.95
C ARG A 290 -16.94 -18.15 -1.74
N ALA A 291 -16.58 -17.54 -0.61
CA ALA A 291 -17.34 -17.68 0.64
C ALA A 291 -18.63 -16.86 0.65
N GLN A 292 -18.59 -15.64 0.13
CA GLN A 292 -19.73 -14.71 0.02
C GLN A 292 -19.76 -14.12 -1.38
N PRO A 293 -20.06 -14.96 -2.39
CA PRO A 293 -19.93 -14.54 -3.76
C PRO A 293 -20.87 -13.37 -4.06
N TYR A 294 -20.36 -12.45 -4.86
CA TYR A 294 -21.10 -11.31 -5.40
C TYR A 294 -21.04 -11.35 -6.92
N GLU A 295 -21.96 -10.64 -7.58
CA GLU A 295 -22.03 -10.58 -9.05
C GLU A 295 -22.02 -11.98 -9.70
N ILE A 296 -21.10 -12.21 -10.65
CA ILE A 296 -21.02 -13.42 -11.48
C ILE A 296 -19.92 -14.39 -11.00
N TYR A 297 -19.24 -14.09 -9.88
CA TYR A 297 -18.25 -14.99 -9.30
C TYR A 297 -18.73 -16.45 -9.06
N PRO A 298 -20.03 -16.74 -8.76
CA PRO A 298 -20.51 -18.12 -8.68
C PRO A 298 -20.45 -18.93 -9.99
N GLU A 299 -20.50 -18.26 -11.14
CA GLU A 299 -20.52 -18.91 -12.47
C GLU A 299 -19.11 -19.14 -13.02
N LEU A 300 -18.08 -18.61 -12.36
CA LEU A 300 -16.70 -18.59 -12.83
C LEU A 300 -15.86 -19.68 -12.17
N ASP A 301 -15.03 -20.34 -12.97
CA ASP A 301 -14.13 -21.40 -12.53
C ASP A 301 -12.73 -20.81 -12.29
N PHE A 302 -12.35 -20.62 -11.03
CA PHE A 302 -11.02 -20.16 -10.64
C PHE A 302 -10.58 -20.79 -9.33
N ASP A 303 -9.28 -21.00 -9.14
CA ASP A 303 -8.73 -21.54 -7.90
C ASP A 303 -8.18 -20.45 -6.97
N VAL A 304 -8.24 -20.70 -5.66
CA VAL A 304 -7.73 -19.76 -4.65
C VAL A 304 -6.38 -20.29 -4.14
N PRO A 305 -5.27 -19.55 -4.32
CA PRO A 305 -3.97 -19.99 -3.85
C PRO A 305 -3.84 -19.85 -2.33
N VAL A 306 -3.17 -20.82 -1.70
CA VAL A 306 -3.00 -20.87 -0.25
C VAL A 306 -1.53 -21.16 0.06
N GLY A 307 -0.94 -20.39 0.97
CA GLY A 307 0.42 -20.58 1.46
C GLY A 307 0.48 -21.62 2.58
N VAL A 308 1.70 -22.04 2.98
CA VAL A 308 1.88 -23.08 3.99
C VAL A 308 2.53 -22.53 5.26
N ASN A 309 3.54 -21.67 5.10
CA ASN A 309 4.41 -21.26 6.19
C ASN A 309 4.02 -19.89 6.79
N GLY A 310 3.28 -19.07 6.04
CA GLY A 310 2.92 -17.70 6.48
C GLY A 310 3.97 -16.64 6.15
N ASP A 311 5.00 -17.00 5.40
CA ASP A 311 6.16 -16.17 5.09
C ASP A 311 5.85 -15.09 4.05
N CYS A 312 6.72 -14.07 4.00
CA CYS A 312 6.76 -13.09 2.93
C CYS A 312 6.87 -13.72 1.52
N TYR A 313 7.57 -14.86 1.39
CA TYR A 313 7.71 -15.56 0.11
C TYR A 313 6.40 -16.23 -0.34
N ASP A 314 5.68 -16.89 0.57
CA ASP A 314 4.40 -17.54 0.25
C ASP A 314 3.36 -16.51 -0.20
N ARG A 315 3.34 -15.33 0.44
CA ARG A 315 2.47 -14.21 0.02
C ARG A 315 2.80 -13.71 -1.39
N TYR A 316 4.09 -13.66 -1.73
CA TYR A 316 4.53 -13.30 -3.08
C TYR A 316 4.06 -14.34 -4.12
N VAL A 317 4.21 -15.64 -3.82
CA VAL A 317 3.75 -16.71 -4.71
C VAL A 317 2.23 -16.69 -4.87
N CYS A 318 1.48 -16.45 -3.79
CA CYS A 318 0.02 -16.30 -3.84
C CYS A 318 -0.39 -15.19 -4.83
N ARG A 319 0.29 -14.04 -4.83
CA ARG A 319 0.00 -12.94 -5.77
C ARG A 319 0.27 -13.29 -7.22
N ILE A 320 1.35 -14.02 -7.50
CA ILE A 320 1.64 -14.51 -8.86
C ILE A 320 0.55 -15.46 -9.34
N GLN A 321 0.14 -16.39 -8.47
CA GLN A 321 -0.94 -17.32 -8.80
C GLN A 321 -2.26 -16.58 -8.98
N GLU A 322 -2.58 -15.59 -8.14
CA GLU A 322 -3.77 -14.74 -8.31
C GLU A 322 -3.77 -13.99 -9.64
N MET A 323 -2.63 -13.51 -10.14
CA MET A 323 -2.56 -12.90 -11.48
C MET A 323 -2.89 -13.91 -12.59
N ARG A 324 -2.42 -15.16 -12.48
CA ARG A 324 -2.75 -16.23 -13.45
C ARG A 324 -4.21 -16.66 -13.38
N GLU A 325 -4.82 -16.66 -12.19
CA GLU A 325 -6.25 -16.95 -12.06
C GLU A 325 -7.09 -15.77 -12.57
N SER A 326 -6.65 -14.53 -12.34
CA SER A 326 -7.31 -13.32 -12.87
C SER A 326 -7.37 -13.34 -14.39
N THR A 327 -6.30 -13.75 -15.10
CA THR A 327 -6.34 -13.86 -16.57
C THR A 327 -7.33 -14.91 -17.05
N LYS A 328 -7.42 -16.06 -16.38
CA LYS A 328 -8.43 -17.09 -16.69
C LYS A 328 -9.85 -16.53 -16.54
N ILE A 329 -10.11 -15.81 -15.45
CA ILE A 329 -11.41 -15.18 -15.20
C ILE A 329 -11.75 -14.16 -16.29
N ILE A 330 -10.79 -13.33 -16.71
CA ILE A 330 -11.02 -12.35 -17.78
C ILE A 330 -11.42 -13.05 -19.09
N VAL A 331 -10.73 -14.14 -19.46
CA VAL A 331 -11.07 -14.92 -20.67
C VAL A 331 -12.46 -15.53 -20.56
N GLN A 332 -12.85 -16.05 -19.39
CA GLN A 332 -14.20 -16.56 -19.16
C GLN A 332 -15.26 -15.45 -19.26
N CYS A 333 -15.00 -14.27 -18.69
CA CYS A 333 -15.89 -13.11 -18.77
C CYS A 333 -16.09 -12.65 -20.22
N LEU A 334 -15.03 -12.66 -21.05
CA LEU A 334 -15.13 -12.33 -22.47
C LEU A 334 -16.05 -13.30 -23.23
N ASN A 335 -16.01 -14.60 -22.89
CA ASN A 335 -16.87 -15.62 -23.51
C ASN A 335 -18.34 -15.49 -23.08
N LEU A 336 -18.59 -15.00 -21.86
CA LEU A 336 -19.94 -14.80 -21.30
C LEU A 336 -20.58 -13.45 -21.69
N LEU A 337 -19.92 -12.65 -22.52
CA LEU A 337 -20.36 -11.29 -22.83
C LEU A 337 -21.58 -11.28 -23.78
N GLU A 338 -22.78 -11.25 -23.21
CA GLU A 338 -24.03 -11.10 -23.95
C GLU A 338 -24.42 -9.61 -24.17
N PRO A 339 -25.06 -9.26 -25.30
CA PRO A 339 -25.60 -7.92 -25.51
C PRO A 339 -26.77 -7.65 -24.56
N GLY A 340 -26.79 -6.47 -23.94
CA GLY A 340 -27.79 -6.12 -22.92
C GLY A 340 -27.63 -4.70 -22.38
N PRO A 341 -28.53 -4.26 -21.47
CA PRO A 341 -28.41 -2.97 -20.81
C PRO A 341 -27.27 -2.97 -19.77
N VAL A 342 -26.59 -1.84 -19.65
CA VAL A 342 -25.44 -1.64 -18.74
C VAL A 342 -25.84 -0.90 -17.45
N ARG A 343 -27.05 -0.36 -17.42
CA ARG A 343 -27.63 0.36 -16.28
C ARG A 343 -28.98 -0.24 -15.95
N VAL A 344 -29.36 -0.13 -14.68
CA VAL A 344 -30.72 -0.48 -14.22
C VAL A 344 -31.74 0.42 -14.93
N ASP A 345 -32.88 -0.14 -15.31
CA ASP A 345 -33.94 0.58 -16.04
C ASP A 345 -34.70 1.61 -15.17
N ASP A 346 -34.50 1.60 -13.85
CA ASP A 346 -35.06 2.59 -12.94
C ASP A 346 -34.38 3.96 -13.09
N ARG A 347 -35.09 4.86 -13.78
CA ARG A 347 -34.71 6.25 -14.04
C ARG A 347 -34.62 7.13 -12.79
N LYS A 348 -35.08 6.64 -11.63
CA LYS A 348 -34.92 7.35 -10.34
C LYS A 348 -33.53 7.17 -9.73
N VAL A 349 -32.78 6.16 -10.16
CA VAL A 349 -31.44 5.86 -9.67
C VAL A 349 -30.41 6.06 -10.77
N SER A 350 -30.66 5.49 -11.95
CA SER A 350 -29.76 5.63 -13.08
C SER A 350 -30.18 6.82 -13.97
N PRO A 351 -29.21 7.62 -14.47
CA PRO A 351 -29.55 8.70 -15.38
C PRO A 351 -29.97 8.13 -16.75
N PRO A 352 -31.01 8.70 -17.39
CA PRO A 352 -31.48 8.24 -18.69
C PRO A 352 -30.45 8.49 -19.80
N ALA A 353 -30.63 7.79 -20.93
CA ALA A 353 -29.80 7.99 -22.11
C ALA A 353 -29.94 9.42 -22.66
N ARG A 354 -28.84 10.01 -23.16
CA ARG A 354 -28.84 11.39 -23.69
C ARG A 354 -29.80 11.61 -24.86
N ARG A 355 -30.12 10.56 -25.63
CA ARG A 355 -31.12 10.62 -26.71
C ARG A 355 -32.53 10.78 -26.13
N GLN A 356 -32.93 9.87 -25.24
CA GLN A 356 -34.23 9.88 -24.56
C GLN A 356 -34.46 11.16 -23.73
N MET A 357 -33.42 11.67 -23.06
CA MET A 357 -33.50 12.93 -22.30
C MET A 357 -33.89 14.14 -23.16
N LYS A 358 -33.56 14.15 -24.45
CA LYS A 358 -33.89 15.27 -25.35
C LYS A 358 -35.30 15.16 -25.96
N GLU A 359 -35.87 13.97 -25.97
CA GLU A 359 -37.18 13.68 -26.58
C GLU A 359 -38.28 13.65 -25.53
N ASP A 360 -38.04 12.98 -24.40
CA ASP A 360 -39.03 12.75 -23.35
C ASP A 360 -38.92 13.77 -22.22
N MET A 361 -40.06 14.36 -21.85
CA MET A 361 -40.14 15.29 -20.71
C MET A 361 -39.80 14.62 -19.38
N GLU A 362 -40.26 13.39 -19.15
CA GLU A 362 -40.00 12.65 -17.89
C GLU A 362 -38.50 12.38 -17.71
N SER A 363 -37.82 11.97 -18.78
CA SER A 363 -36.38 11.74 -18.77
C SER A 363 -35.60 13.01 -18.42
N LEU A 364 -36.06 14.17 -18.90
CA LEU A 364 -35.45 15.46 -18.54
C LEU A 364 -35.68 15.80 -17.06
N ILE A 365 -36.88 15.56 -16.52
CA ILE A 365 -37.19 15.77 -15.10
C ILE A 365 -36.31 14.89 -14.22
N HIS A 366 -36.21 13.60 -14.54
CA HIS A 366 -35.38 12.66 -13.79
C HIS A 366 -33.90 13.04 -13.85
N HIS A 367 -33.39 13.40 -15.03
CA HIS A 367 -32.02 13.89 -15.17
C HIS A 367 -31.78 15.15 -14.32
N PHE A 368 -32.70 16.12 -14.35
CA PHE A 368 -32.57 17.35 -13.58
C PHE A 368 -32.53 17.08 -12.06
N LYS A 369 -33.45 16.25 -11.55
CA LYS A 369 -33.49 15.89 -10.11
C LYS A 369 -32.27 15.09 -9.67
N LEU A 370 -31.84 14.11 -10.45
CA LEU A 370 -30.67 13.28 -10.12
C LEU A 370 -29.38 14.09 -9.98
N PHE A 371 -29.15 15.07 -10.84
CA PHE A 371 -27.91 15.86 -10.81
C PHE A 371 -27.95 17.06 -9.86
N THR A 372 -29.14 17.50 -9.45
CA THR A 372 -29.29 18.62 -8.50
C THR A 372 -29.48 18.13 -7.07
N GLU A 373 -30.49 17.29 -6.84
CA GLU A 373 -30.86 16.75 -5.52
C GLU A 373 -30.18 15.41 -5.26
N GLY A 374 -30.10 14.53 -6.26
CA GLY A 374 -29.69 13.13 -6.08
C GLY A 374 -30.85 12.20 -5.72
N TYR A 375 -30.58 10.90 -5.63
CA TYR A 375 -31.55 9.92 -5.14
C TYR A 375 -31.48 9.80 -3.62
N SER A 376 -32.62 9.47 -3.00
CA SER A 376 -32.74 9.26 -1.56
C SER A 376 -32.95 7.78 -1.29
N PRO A 377 -31.91 7.04 -0.83
CA PRO A 377 -32.08 5.66 -0.40
C PRO A 377 -32.96 5.59 0.87
N PRO A 378 -33.60 4.44 1.13
CA PRO A 378 -34.39 4.27 2.35
C PRO A 378 -33.51 4.41 3.61
N PRO A 379 -34.12 4.75 4.75
CA PRO A 379 -33.40 4.77 6.01
C PRO A 379 -32.98 3.35 6.40
N GLY A 380 -31.72 3.18 6.78
CA GLY A 380 -31.15 1.87 7.10
C GLY A 380 -29.63 1.89 7.20
N GLU A 381 -29.08 0.76 7.64
CA GLU A 381 -27.64 0.53 7.71
C GLU A 381 -27.25 -0.69 6.88
N THR A 382 -26.08 -0.64 6.25
CA THR A 382 -25.51 -1.78 5.52
C THR A 382 -24.01 -1.87 5.76
N TYR A 383 -23.52 -3.08 5.87
CA TYR A 383 -22.09 -3.40 5.76
C TYR A 383 -21.93 -4.34 4.57
N THR A 384 -21.12 -3.91 3.60
CA THR A 384 -20.77 -4.75 2.45
C THR A 384 -19.27 -4.84 2.32
N ALA A 385 -18.79 -6.08 2.23
CA ALA A 385 -17.41 -6.40 2.02
C ALA A 385 -17.21 -6.95 0.61
N ILE A 386 -16.07 -6.60 0.00
CA ILE A 386 -15.60 -7.16 -1.26
C ILE A 386 -14.15 -7.62 -1.09
N GLU A 387 -13.72 -8.57 -1.93
CA GLU A 387 -12.33 -8.99 -2.00
C GLU A 387 -11.54 -8.00 -2.87
N ALA A 388 -11.05 -6.91 -2.29
CA ALA A 388 -10.06 -6.07 -2.95
C ALA A 388 -8.74 -6.84 -3.09
N PRO A 389 -7.84 -6.46 -4.02
CA PRO A 389 -6.57 -7.17 -4.21
C PRO A 389 -5.66 -7.14 -2.96
N LYS A 390 -5.83 -6.14 -2.10
CA LYS A 390 -5.16 -6.03 -0.81
C LYS A 390 -5.81 -6.89 0.28
N GLY A 391 -7.12 -7.12 0.20
CA GLY A 391 -7.88 -7.95 1.15
C GLY A 391 -9.35 -7.53 1.25
N GLU A 392 -9.94 -7.77 2.41
CA GLU A 392 -11.34 -7.42 2.68
C GLU A 392 -11.48 -5.89 2.76
N PHE A 393 -12.11 -5.30 1.74
CA PHE A 393 -12.51 -3.91 1.75
C PHE A 393 -14.01 -3.83 2.09
N GLY A 394 -14.31 -3.18 3.22
CA GLY A 394 -15.67 -3.06 3.72
C GLY A 394 -16.15 -1.61 3.74
N VAL A 395 -17.40 -1.39 3.34
CA VAL A 395 -18.07 -0.09 3.50
C VAL A 395 -19.27 -0.28 4.42
N TYR A 396 -19.28 0.48 5.52
CA TYR A 396 -20.43 0.60 6.42
C TYR A 396 -21.14 1.93 6.13
N LEU A 397 -22.32 1.85 5.53
CA LEU A 397 -23.16 3.00 5.19
C LEU A 397 -24.38 3.07 6.09
N VAL A 398 -24.65 4.26 6.63
CA VAL A 398 -25.87 4.60 7.36
C VAL A 398 -26.61 5.69 6.58
N SER A 399 -27.87 5.42 6.29
CA SER A 399 -28.79 6.33 5.61
C SER A 399 -29.93 6.73 6.56
N ASP A 400 -30.22 8.03 6.63
CA ASP A 400 -31.37 8.58 7.37
C ASP A 400 -32.61 8.77 6.47
N GLY A 401 -32.58 8.27 5.23
CA GLY A 401 -33.61 8.54 4.23
C GLY A 401 -33.38 9.83 3.43
N GLY A 402 -32.28 10.53 3.69
CA GLY A 402 -31.85 11.71 2.92
C GLY A 402 -31.04 11.35 1.67
N ASN A 403 -30.79 12.35 0.83
CA ASN A 403 -29.94 12.26 -0.37
C ASN A 403 -28.43 12.20 -0.10
N LYS A 404 -28.04 12.35 1.17
CA LYS A 404 -26.65 12.29 1.65
C LYS A 404 -26.51 11.13 2.63
N PRO A 405 -25.38 10.42 2.62
CA PRO A 405 -25.10 9.42 3.64
C PRO A 405 -24.96 10.11 4.99
N TYR A 406 -25.65 9.60 6.02
CA TYR A 406 -25.53 10.12 7.37
C TYR A 406 -24.16 9.82 7.95
N LYS A 407 -23.71 8.57 7.74
CA LYS A 407 -22.36 8.13 8.10
C LYS A 407 -21.85 7.12 7.08
N CYS A 408 -20.59 7.26 6.72
CA CYS A 408 -19.88 6.30 5.89
C CYS A 408 -18.56 5.96 6.58
N HIS A 409 -18.46 4.74 7.10
CA HIS A 409 -17.22 4.24 7.68
C HIS A 409 -16.58 3.21 6.74
N ILE A 410 -15.28 3.33 6.56
CA ILE A 410 -14.52 2.52 5.60
C ILE A 410 -13.59 1.59 6.36
N ARG A 411 -13.79 0.28 6.20
CA ARG A 411 -12.87 -0.75 6.68
C ARG A 411 -11.82 -1.00 5.61
N ALA A 412 -10.64 -0.39 5.79
CA ALA A 412 -9.49 -0.58 4.93
C ALA A 412 -8.65 -1.81 5.39
N PRO A 413 -8.27 -2.71 4.47
CA PRO A 413 -7.42 -3.86 4.81
C PRO A 413 -6.03 -3.42 5.30
N GLY A 414 -5.41 -2.44 4.63
CA GLY A 414 -4.07 -1.96 5.01
C GLY A 414 -3.99 -1.37 6.42
N PHE A 415 -5.10 -0.87 6.98
CA PHE A 415 -5.12 -0.38 8.37
C PHE A 415 -4.97 -1.54 9.37
N ALA A 416 -5.66 -2.67 9.13
CA ALA A 416 -5.54 -3.85 9.97
C ALA A 416 -4.17 -4.51 9.81
N HIS A 417 -3.63 -4.56 8.59
CA HIS A 417 -2.28 -5.09 8.34
C HIS A 417 -1.20 -4.29 9.06
N LEU A 418 -1.30 -2.95 9.02
CA LEU A 418 -0.31 -2.07 9.65
C LEU A 418 -0.36 -2.15 11.18
N GLN A 419 -1.53 -2.41 11.78
CA GLN A 419 -1.65 -2.67 13.22
C GLN A 419 -0.77 -3.87 13.64
N GLY A 420 -0.66 -4.88 12.79
CA GLY A 420 0.16 -6.06 13.04
C GLY A 420 1.65 -5.90 12.73
N LEU A 421 2.09 -4.74 12.20
CA LEU A 421 3.48 -4.50 11.83
C LEU A 421 4.45 -4.68 13.01
N HIS A 422 4.04 -4.25 14.21
CA HIS A 422 4.86 -4.41 15.42
C HIS A 422 5.15 -5.89 15.71
N MET A 423 4.15 -6.76 15.60
CA MET A 423 4.31 -8.19 15.83
C MET A 423 5.21 -8.81 14.76
N MET A 424 4.94 -8.52 13.49
CA MET A 424 5.68 -9.11 12.36
C MET A 424 7.14 -8.65 12.30
N SER A 425 7.47 -7.47 12.83
CA SER A 425 8.84 -6.93 12.78
C SER A 425 9.69 -7.29 13.99
N LYS A 426 9.08 -7.79 15.08
CA LYS A 426 9.80 -8.09 16.32
C LYS A 426 10.79 -9.24 16.12
N GLY A 427 12.05 -9.00 16.47
CA GLY A 427 13.12 -9.98 16.34
C GLY A 427 13.74 -10.05 14.93
N HIS A 428 13.27 -9.24 13.99
CA HIS A 428 13.87 -9.13 12.66
C HIS A 428 14.87 -7.96 12.57
N MET A 429 15.68 -7.96 11.50
CA MET A 429 16.64 -6.89 11.24
C MET A 429 15.94 -5.68 10.60
N LEU A 430 16.55 -4.49 10.71
CA LEU A 430 16.05 -3.27 10.07
C LEU A 430 15.77 -3.45 8.56
N ALA A 431 16.63 -4.19 7.86
CA ALA A 431 16.46 -4.45 6.44
C ALA A 431 15.22 -5.29 6.13
N ASP A 432 14.76 -6.11 7.08
CA ASP A 432 13.60 -7.00 6.91
C ASP A 432 12.29 -6.26 7.19
N VAL A 433 12.34 -5.17 7.98
CA VAL A 433 11.17 -4.29 8.16
C VAL A 433 10.70 -3.73 6.81
N VAL A 434 11.64 -3.38 5.93
CA VAL A 434 11.32 -2.92 4.57
C VAL A 434 10.61 -4.00 3.76
N THR A 435 11.05 -5.26 3.84
CA THR A 435 10.40 -6.36 3.11
C THR A 435 9.03 -6.68 3.68
N ILE A 436 8.87 -6.62 5.01
CA ILE A 436 7.58 -6.80 5.69
C ILE A 436 6.58 -5.73 5.23
N ILE A 437 6.98 -4.46 5.20
CA ILE A 437 6.13 -3.35 4.71
C ILE A 437 5.73 -3.58 3.25
N GLY A 438 6.69 -3.94 2.39
CA GLY A 438 6.41 -4.26 0.98
C GLY A 438 5.43 -5.42 0.84
N THR A 439 5.56 -6.47 1.65
CA THR A 439 4.62 -7.61 1.57
C THR A 439 3.21 -7.31 2.02
N GLN A 440 2.98 -6.30 2.84
CA GLN A 440 1.62 -5.94 3.29
C GLN A 440 0.84 -5.16 2.23
N ASP A 441 1.49 -4.68 1.16
CA ASP A 441 0.84 -3.91 0.11
C ASP A 441 0.13 -2.66 0.65
N ILE A 442 0.82 -1.83 1.43
CA ILE A 442 0.18 -0.70 2.10
C ILE A 442 0.10 0.49 1.16
N VAL A 443 -1.10 1.04 1.02
CA VAL A 443 -1.32 2.36 0.42
C VAL A 443 -1.86 3.30 1.49
N PHE A 444 -1.10 4.34 1.82
CA PHE A 444 -1.46 5.23 2.93
C PHE A 444 -2.77 6.01 2.72
N GLY A 445 -3.25 6.11 1.48
CA GLY A 445 -4.54 6.75 1.19
C GLY A 445 -5.74 6.01 1.77
N GLU A 446 -5.69 4.68 1.88
CA GLU A 446 -6.75 3.87 2.52
C GLU A 446 -6.55 3.74 4.03
N VAL A 447 -5.30 3.79 4.52
CA VAL A 447 -4.98 3.75 5.94
C VAL A 447 -5.48 5.02 6.64
N ASP A 448 -5.16 6.18 6.06
CA ASP A 448 -5.33 7.50 6.68
C ASP A 448 -6.70 8.16 6.43
N ARG A 449 -7.63 7.54 5.68
CA ARG A 449 -9.04 7.95 5.46
C ARG A 449 -9.39 9.43 5.69
#